data_AF-A0A218QWN5-F1
#
_entry.id   AF-A0A218QWN5-F1
#
_cell.length_a   1.000
_cell.length_b   1.000
_cell.length_c   1.000
_cell.angle_alpha   90.00
_cell.angle_beta   90.00
_cell.angle_gamma   90.00
#
_symmetry.space_group_name_H-M   'P 1'
#
loop_
_entity.id
_entity.type
_entity.pdbx_description
1 polymer ?
#
loop_
_entity_poly.entity_id
_entity_poly.type
_entity_poly.pdbx_seq_one_letter_code
_entity_poly.pdbx_strand_id
1 'polypeptide(L)'
;MATTIEFNGSAFPSIILRDDLTQTWNNIRLDSLPPVESEPLLKFLELIEYEKLENFNPDSVLLVKASSCVMQAVYAAAIFRDGESIVLKLGDNQFPITQKGDLLHCGKLKGKVVVTEEEDLSGNKYPKATCSFVSKNRDVFRVPIQLASRDLNLTVADVEATVINEEPILSLLRQVPGNSFKMHELGVGEYQLHSYISSSDGEYGTVYKLHLLDGRTVLSRGNVTILLESGWRPNPEKPLMLVISRIEKLAENKFTVDCALRERLPMLGASTRPVVTVDAHSRTVPEPELVTVGVNDSLEDEIPY
;
A
#
# COMPACT_ATOMS: atom_id res chain seq x y z
N MET A 1 35.67 6.03 11.76
CA MET A 1 34.89 6.41 12.96
C MET A 1 33.50 5.79 12.82
N ALA A 2 32.83 5.50 13.93
CA ALA A 2 31.44 5.04 13.91
C ALA A 2 30.53 6.24 13.63
N THR A 3 29.57 6.08 12.73
CA THR A 3 28.65 7.15 12.31
C THR A 3 27.23 6.75 12.62
N THR A 4 26.44 7.67 13.17
CA THR A 4 24.99 7.47 13.31
C THR A 4 24.32 8.15 12.13
N ILE A 5 23.53 7.38 11.38
CA ILE A 5 22.81 7.82 10.20
C ILE A 5 21.32 7.71 10.51
N GLU A 6 20.62 8.82 10.35
CA GLU A 6 19.17 8.90 10.42
C GLU A 6 18.62 9.24 9.04
N PHE A 7 17.43 8.77 8.71
CA PHE A 7 16.81 9.01 7.41
C PHE A 7 15.62 9.96 7.54
N ASN A 8 15.88 11.17 8.02
CA ASN A 8 14.88 12.22 8.21
C ASN A 8 15.24 13.45 7.35
N GLY A 9 14.43 14.51 7.42
CA GLY A 9 14.65 15.70 6.60
C GLY A 9 16.01 16.39 6.79
N SER A 10 16.65 16.27 7.97
CA SER A 10 17.97 16.88 8.19
C SER A 10 19.11 16.12 7.53
N ALA A 11 18.90 14.85 7.17
CA ALA A 11 19.85 14.06 6.40
C ALA A 11 19.82 14.36 4.89
N PHE A 12 18.78 15.07 4.42
CA PHE A 12 18.57 15.39 3.00
C PHE A 12 18.30 16.88 2.75
N PRO A 13 19.17 17.81 3.20
CA PRO A 13 18.91 19.24 3.09
C PRO A 13 18.81 19.75 1.65
N SER A 14 19.44 19.10 0.66
CA SER A 14 19.33 19.54 -0.74
C SER A 14 17.91 19.50 -1.28
N ILE A 15 17.03 18.67 -0.71
CA ILE A 15 15.61 18.58 -1.10
C ILE A 15 14.89 19.93 -0.92
N ILE A 16 15.32 20.75 0.04
CA ILE A 16 14.73 22.08 0.30
C ILE A 16 14.91 23.02 -0.90
N LEU A 17 15.97 22.83 -1.68
CA LEU A 17 16.33 23.69 -2.82
C LEU A 17 15.71 23.24 -4.14
N ARG A 18 14.96 22.13 -4.15
CA ARG A 18 14.37 21.58 -5.36
C ARG A 18 13.12 22.35 -5.78
N ASP A 19 13.09 22.77 -7.03
CA ASP A 19 11.94 23.42 -7.67
C ASP A 19 11.03 22.42 -8.42
N ASP A 20 11.49 21.18 -8.59
CA ASP A 20 10.79 20.10 -9.30
C ASP A 20 9.82 19.29 -8.41
N LEU A 21 9.60 19.70 -7.16
CA LEU A 21 8.62 19.12 -6.22
C LEU A 21 7.18 19.52 -6.57
N THR A 22 6.73 19.13 -7.75
CA THR A 22 5.48 19.56 -8.39
C THR A 22 4.24 18.79 -7.92
N GLN A 23 4.43 17.65 -7.25
CA GLN A 23 3.35 16.80 -6.76
C GLN A 23 3.22 16.89 -5.23
N THR A 24 2.10 16.45 -4.68
CA THR A 24 1.96 16.31 -3.22
C THR A 24 2.95 15.29 -2.66
N TRP A 25 3.20 14.22 -3.42
CA TRP A 25 4.11 13.13 -3.10
C TRP A 25 5.07 12.97 -4.27
N ASN A 26 6.37 13.15 -4.04
CA ASN A 26 7.40 13.16 -5.07
C ASN A 26 8.39 12.04 -4.77
N ASN A 27 8.63 11.18 -5.75
CA ASN A 27 9.66 10.16 -5.66
C ASN A 27 11.01 10.78 -6.04
N ILE A 28 12.00 10.56 -5.18
CA ILE A 28 13.36 11.05 -5.40
C ILE A 28 14.25 9.86 -5.73
N ARG A 29 14.97 10.00 -6.85
CA ARG A 29 15.94 9.03 -7.36
C ARG A 29 17.26 9.16 -6.60
N LEU A 30 17.98 8.06 -6.44
CA LEU A 30 19.27 8.05 -5.71
C LEU A 30 20.32 8.95 -6.39
N ASP A 31 20.35 8.95 -7.72
CA ASP A 31 21.29 9.74 -8.54
C ASP A 31 20.98 11.24 -8.54
N SER A 32 19.80 11.65 -8.05
CA SER A 32 19.38 13.04 -7.94
C SER A 32 19.79 13.71 -6.62
N LEU A 33 20.45 12.95 -5.73
CA LEU A 33 20.98 13.43 -4.46
C LEU A 33 22.48 13.75 -4.58
N PRO A 34 22.97 14.79 -3.88
CA PRO A 34 24.40 15.06 -3.84
C PRO A 34 25.16 13.93 -3.11
N PRO A 35 26.44 13.68 -3.43
CA PRO A 35 27.23 12.57 -2.87
C PRO A 35 27.19 12.46 -1.34
N VAL A 36 27.25 13.60 -0.64
CA VAL A 36 27.22 13.67 0.83
C VAL A 36 25.93 13.09 1.42
N GLU A 37 24.81 13.18 0.69
CA GLU A 37 23.51 12.65 1.10
C GLU A 37 23.26 11.24 0.54
N SER A 38 23.73 10.96 -0.68
CA SER A 38 23.51 9.67 -1.35
C SER A 38 24.42 8.55 -0.85
N GLU A 39 25.67 8.84 -0.47
CA GLU A 39 26.63 7.82 -0.03
C GLU A 39 26.19 7.05 1.24
N PRO A 40 25.71 7.71 2.32
CA PRO A 40 25.18 7.00 3.48
C PRO A 40 23.99 6.10 3.14
N LEU A 41 23.12 6.56 2.23
CA LEU A 41 21.95 5.81 1.76
C LEU A 41 22.35 4.61 0.91
N LEU A 42 23.30 4.77 -0.02
CA LEU A 42 23.85 3.69 -0.84
C LEU A 42 24.50 2.62 0.03
N LYS A 43 25.31 3.03 1.01
CA LYS A 43 25.92 2.11 1.99
C LYS A 43 24.86 1.34 2.78
N PHE A 44 23.76 1.99 3.15
CA PHE A 44 22.64 1.31 3.80
C PHE A 44 21.99 0.29 2.86
N LEU A 45 21.70 0.66 1.60
CA LEU A 45 21.13 -0.21 0.56
C LEU A 45 21.99 -1.47 0.35
N GLU A 46 23.32 -1.32 0.21
CA GLU A 46 24.27 -2.44 0.07
C GLU A 46 24.23 -3.40 1.27
N LEU A 47 24.07 -2.86 2.48
CA LEU A 47 24.03 -3.64 3.71
C LEU A 47 22.70 -4.38 3.90
N ILE A 48 21.59 -3.82 3.44
CA ILE A 48 20.29 -4.52 3.37
C ILE A 48 20.17 -5.43 2.15
N GLU A 49 21.23 -5.51 1.33
CA GLU A 49 21.36 -6.38 0.16
C GLU A 49 20.33 -6.07 -0.94
N TYR A 50 20.20 -4.79 -1.31
CA TYR A 50 19.20 -4.33 -2.28
C TYR A 50 19.22 -5.07 -3.62
N GLU A 51 20.40 -5.52 -4.06
CA GLU A 51 20.60 -6.30 -5.30
C GLU A 51 19.85 -7.64 -5.31
N LYS A 52 19.46 -8.16 -4.14
CA LYS A 52 18.66 -9.39 -4.03
C LYS A 52 17.16 -9.15 -4.20
N LEU A 53 16.72 -7.90 -4.26
CA LEU A 53 15.32 -7.57 -4.48
C LEU A 53 15.03 -7.57 -5.98
N GLU A 54 14.20 -8.51 -6.44
CA GLU A 54 13.92 -8.71 -7.88
C GLU A 54 13.42 -7.44 -8.60
N ASN A 55 12.65 -6.60 -7.89
CA ASN A 55 12.02 -5.40 -8.44
C ASN A 55 12.49 -4.14 -7.73
N PHE A 56 13.80 -4.03 -7.44
CA PHE A 56 14.34 -2.80 -6.88
C PHE A 56 14.16 -1.64 -7.86
N ASN A 57 13.53 -0.56 -7.39
CA ASN A 57 13.31 0.68 -8.11
C ASN A 57 14.28 1.78 -7.63
N PRO A 58 15.37 2.06 -8.37
CA PRO A 58 16.32 3.12 -8.00
C PRO A 58 15.74 4.53 -8.15
N ASP A 59 14.62 4.67 -8.86
CA ASP A 59 13.97 5.96 -9.11
C ASP A 59 13.10 6.43 -7.95
N SER A 60 12.88 5.56 -6.96
CA SER A 60 12.00 5.80 -5.82
C SER A 60 12.64 5.31 -4.54
N VAL A 61 13.70 6.01 -4.11
CA VAL A 61 14.44 5.70 -2.88
C VAL A 61 14.04 6.61 -1.70
N LEU A 62 13.53 7.81 -1.98
CA LEU A 62 12.88 8.66 -0.98
C LEU A 62 11.52 9.11 -1.49
N LEU A 63 10.58 9.26 -0.56
CA LEU A 63 9.28 9.84 -0.81
C LEU A 63 9.22 11.21 -0.11
N VAL A 64 9.00 12.28 -0.86
CA VAL A 64 8.96 13.65 -0.34
C VAL A 64 7.55 14.19 -0.44
N LYS A 65 7.00 14.61 0.70
CA LYS A 65 5.76 15.39 0.73
C LYS A 65 6.07 16.85 0.48
N ALA A 66 5.40 17.47 -0.48
CA ALA A 66 5.57 18.87 -0.80
C ALA A 66 4.23 19.55 -1.11
N SER A 67 4.22 20.88 -1.04
CA SER A 67 3.11 21.71 -1.48
C SER A 67 3.67 22.98 -2.12
N SER A 68 3.26 23.28 -3.36
CA SER A 68 3.71 24.47 -4.09
C SER A 68 5.25 24.56 -4.18
N CYS A 69 5.91 23.46 -4.50
CA CYS A 69 7.38 23.32 -4.52
C CYS A 69 8.06 23.52 -3.15
N VAL A 70 7.31 23.60 -2.05
CA VAL A 70 7.86 23.68 -0.69
C VAL A 70 7.82 22.30 -0.04
N MET A 71 8.99 21.79 0.34
CA MET A 71 9.13 20.55 1.08
C MET A 71 8.42 20.64 2.44
N GLN A 72 7.55 19.67 2.74
CA GLN A 72 6.89 19.53 4.04
C GLN A 72 7.52 18.43 4.90
N ALA A 73 7.86 17.29 4.29
CA ALA A 73 8.43 16.16 4.99
C ALA A 73 9.18 15.22 4.03
N VAL A 74 10.23 14.57 4.55
CA VAL A 74 10.97 13.53 3.85
C VAL A 74 10.69 12.18 4.52
N TYR A 75 10.25 11.22 3.73
CA TYR A 75 9.98 9.85 4.13
C TYR A 75 10.96 8.94 3.41
N ALA A 76 11.94 8.45 4.14
CA ALA A 76 12.99 7.60 3.61
C ALA A 76 12.74 6.15 4.05
N ALA A 77 13.54 5.64 4.99
CA ALA A 77 13.42 4.30 5.53
C ALA A 77 12.43 4.26 6.73
N ALA A 78 11.50 3.32 6.74
CA ALA A 78 10.64 3.04 7.89
C ALA A 78 10.17 1.57 7.90
N ILE A 79 9.92 1.02 9.08
CA ILE A 79 9.48 -0.38 9.26
C ILE A 79 7.97 -0.44 9.42
N PHE A 80 7.33 -1.36 8.69
CA PHE A 80 5.89 -1.57 8.64
C PHE A 80 5.53 -3.06 8.68
N ARG A 81 4.24 -3.34 8.84
CA ARG A 81 3.63 -4.63 8.52
C ARG A 81 3.21 -4.64 7.05
N ASP A 82 3.47 -5.75 6.37
CA ASP A 82 2.85 -6.07 5.09
C ASP A 82 2.22 -7.46 5.14
N GLY A 83 0.90 -7.51 5.38
CA GLY A 83 0.20 -8.78 5.60
C GLY A 83 0.77 -9.50 6.81
N GLU A 84 1.32 -10.70 6.61
CA GLU A 84 1.95 -11.50 7.69
C GLU A 84 3.48 -11.32 7.78
N SER A 85 4.02 -10.30 7.11
CA SER A 85 5.46 -10.02 7.08
C SER A 85 5.80 -8.66 7.68
N ILE A 86 7.01 -8.54 8.23
CA ILE A 86 7.61 -7.25 8.61
C ILE A 86 8.45 -6.79 7.41
N VAL A 87 8.31 -5.53 7.02
CA VAL A 87 9.06 -4.96 5.90
C VAL A 87 9.68 -3.62 6.26
N LEU A 88 10.86 -3.38 5.72
CA LEU A 88 11.47 -2.06 5.62
C LEU A 88 11.01 -1.42 4.31
N LYS A 89 10.25 -0.34 4.38
CA LYS A 89 9.88 0.46 3.21
C LYS A 89 10.89 1.59 3.02
N LEU A 90 11.32 1.81 1.77
CA LEU A 90 12.22 2.86 1.35
C LEU A 90 11.76 3.36 -0.02
N GLY A 91 11.05 4.49 -0.04
CA GLY A 91 10.28 4.91 -1.22
C GLY A 91 9.29 3.81 -1.66
N ASP A 92 9.36 3.38 -2.91
CA ASP A 92 8.53 2.27 -3.43
C ASP A 92 9.10 0.87 -3.14
N ASN A 93 10.31 0.79 -2.62
CA ASN A 93 10.98 -0.48 -2.32
C ASN A 93 10.54 -1.05 -0.97
N GLN A 94 10.43 -2.37 -0.89
CA GLN A 94 10.13 -3.10 0.34
C GLN A 94 11.14 -4.21 0.54
N PHE A 95 11.84 -4.21 1.67
CA PHE A 95 12.82 -5.23 2.02
C PHE A 95 12.28 -6.08 3.18
N PRO A 96 12.33 -7.42 3.07
CA PRO A 96 11.83 -8.28 4.14
C PRO A 96 12.67 -8.14 5.40
N ILE A 97 11.99 -8.05 6.54
CA ILE A 97 12.59 -8.10 7.87
C ILE A 97 12.17 -9.39 8.56
N THR A 98 13.12 -10.06 9.19
CA THR A 98 12.83 -11.18 10.09
C THR A 98 13.16 -10.80 11.52
N GLN A 99 12.32 -11.20 12.48
CA GLN A 99 12.60 -11.07 13.91
C GLN A 99 13.17 -12.39 14.45
N LYS A 100 14.22 -12.30 15.27
CA LYS A 100 14.81 -13.42 16.01
C LYS A 100 15.09 -12.95 17.44
N GLY A 101 14.27 -13.39 18.40
CA GLY A 101 14.32 -12.87 19.77
C GLY A 101 14.02 -11.37 19.81
N ASP A 102 14.86 -10.60 20.51
CA ASP A 102 14.78 -9.14 20.62
C ASP A 102 15.39 -8.37 19.44
N LEU A 103 15.86 -9.07 18.39
CA LEU A 103 16.54 -8.47 17.25
C LEU A 103 15.74 -8.55 15.94
N LEU A 104 15.76 -7.44 15.20
CA LEU A 104 15.32 -7.38 13.80
C LEU A 104 16.51 -7.58 12.87
N HIS A 105 16.28 -8.29 11.78
CA HIS A 105 17.26 -8.58 10.74
C HIS A 105 16.77 -8.06 9.39
N CYS A 106 17.63 -7.33 8.68
CA CYS A 106 17.39 -6.84 7.33
C CYS A 106 18.68 -6.99 6.52
N GLY A 107 18.72 -7.93 5.56
CA GLY A 107 19.95 -8.30 4.86
C GLY A 107 21.08 -8.69 5.84
N LYS A 108 22.21 -7.98 5.78
CA LYS A 108 23.38 -8.20 6.66
C LYS A 108 23.27 -7.49 8.00
N LEU A 109 22.25 -6.65 8.20
CA LEU A 109 22.09 -5.84 9.40
C LEU A 109 21.31 -6.58 10.48
N LYS A 110 21.71 -6.34 11.72
CA LYS A 110 20.97 -6.71 12.93
C LYS A 110 20.70 -5.44 13.72
N GLY A 111 19.50 -5.29 14.22
CA GLY A 111 19.09 -4.08 14.92
C GLY A 111 18.25 -4.38 16.14
N LYS A 112 18.40 -3.52 17.15
CA LYS A 112 17.61 -3.58 18.38
C LYS A 112 16.52 -2.52 18.34
N VAL A 113 15.33 -2.88 18.82
CA VAL A 113 14.22 -1.95 18.98
C VAL A 113 14.42 -1.14 20.26
N VAL A 114 14.25 0.18 20.13
CA VAL A 114 14.25 1.14 21.23
C VAL A 114 12.90 1.83 21.21
N VAL A 115 12.24 1.89 22.37
CA VAL A 115 10.95 2.55 22.56
C VAL A 115 11.16 3.80 23.40
N THR A 116 10.51 4.89 23.02
CA THR A 116 10.51 6.17 23.76
C THR A 116 9.10 6.73 23.80
N GLU A 117 8.77 7.47 24.85
CA GLU A 117 7.53 8.25 24.92
C GLU A 117 7.71 9.58 24.19
N GLU A 118 6.79 9.93 23.30
CA GLU A 118 6.68 11.28 22.74
C GLU A 118 5.32 11.89 23.05
N GLU A 119 5.26 13.22 23.02
CA GLU A 119 4.05 14.00 23.30
C GLU A 119 3.64 14.72 22.01
N ASP A 120 2.36 14.64 21.66
CA ASP A 120 1.81 15.40 20.54
C ASP A 120 1.55 16.87 20.93
N LEU A 121 1.21 17.70 19.94
CA LEU A 121 0.93 19.13 20.17
C LEU A 121 -0.27 19.38 21.10
N SER A 122 -1.09 18.36 21.36
CA SER A 122 -2.26 18.41 22.25
C SER A 122 -1.95 17.85 23.64
N GLY A 123 -0.71 17.47 23.92
CA GLY A 123 -0.28 16.92 25.20
C GLY A 123 -0.52 15.41 25.36
N ASN A 124 -0.98 14.71 24.32
CA ASN A 124 -1.20 13.27 24.39
C ASN A 124 0.13 12.53 24.20
N LYS A 125 0.42 11.63 25.13
CA LYS A 125 1.59 10.77 25.09
C LYS A 125 1.35 9.56 24.19
N TYR A 126 2.34 9.19 23.40
CA TYR A 126 2.28 8.03 22.52
C TYR A 126 3.64 7.33 22.42
N PRO A 127 3.66 5.99 22.19
CA PRO A 127 4.89 5.28 21.99
C PRO A 127 5.48 5.57 20.62
N LYS A 128 6.80 5.80 20.60
CA LYS A 128 7.61 5.86 19.40
C LYS A 128 8.67 4.77 19.46
N ALA A 129 8.71 3.93 18.45
CA ALA A 129 9.71 2.86 18.35
C ALA A 129 10.68 3.15 17.20
N THR A 130 11.96 2.82 17.42
CA THR A 130 13.03 2.95 16.44
C THR A 130 13.89 1.69 16.47
N CYS A 131 14.20 1.13 15.31
CA CYS A 131 15.20 0.08 15.18
C CYS A 131 16.56 0.71 14.93
N SER A 132 17.58 0.34 15.71
CA SER A 132 18.96 0.78 15.49
C SER A 132 19.75 -0.38 14.89
N PHE A 133 19.84 -0.41 13.56
CA PHE A 133 20.63 -1.41 12.83
C PHE A 133 22.12 -1.08 12.92
N VAL A 134 22.94 -2.06 13.26
CA VAL A 134 24.38 -1.87 13.43
C VAL A 134 25.14 -2.68 12.39
N SER A 135 26.02 -2.00 11.64
CA SER A 135 26.93 -2.63 10.70
C SER A 135 28.16 -3.22 11.40
N LYS A 136 28.90 -4.11 10.70
CA LYS A 136 30.19 -4.62 11.21
C LYS A 136 31.21 -3.51 11.49
N ASN A 137 31.11 -2.40 10.76
CA ASN A 137 31.99 -1.23 10.91
C ASN A 137 31.53 -0.27 12.01
N ARG A 138 30.50 -0.66 12.79
CA ARG A 138 29.89 0.09 13.90
C ARG A 138 29.11 1.33 13.49
N ASP A 139 28.83 1.52 12.20
CA ASP A 139 27.84 2.50 11.78
C ASP A 139 26.45 2.06 12.23
N VAL A 140 25.68 3.02 12.73
CA VAL A 140 24.34 2.83 13.28
C VAL A 140 23.33 3.51 12.37
N PHE A 141 22.39 2.74 11.85
CA PHE A 141 21.28 3.24 11.05
C PHE A 141 20.01 3.23 11.91
N ARG A 142 19.49 4.42 12.23
CA ARG A 142 18.27 4.55 13.04
C ARG A 142 17.08 4.64 12.10
N VAL A 143 16.24 3.61 12.15
CA VAL A 143 15.06 3.47 11.29
C VAL A 143 13.81 3.52 12.15
N PRO A 144 12.88 4.47 11.92
CA PRO A 144 11.63 4.52 12.66
C PRO A 144 10.77 3.28 12.38
N ILE A 145 10.14 2.77 13.44
CA ILE A 145 9.13 1.71 13.37
C ILE A 145 7.75 2.36 13.43
N GLN A 146 6.92 2.08 12.44
CA GLN A 146 5.60 2.67 12.34
C GLN A 146 4.62 1.79 13.11
N LEU A 147 4.26 2.25 14.31
CA LEU A 147 3.32 1.57 15.19
C LEU A 147 1.87 1.94 14.83
N ALA A 148 0.96 1.00 14.99
CA ALA A 148 -0.48 1.21 14.89
C ALA A 148 -1.05 1.83 16.18
N SER A 149 -0.31 2.78 16.79
CA SER A 149 -0.56 3.25 18.17
C SER A 149 -1.97 3.79 18.39
N ARG A 150 -2.52 4.51 17.40
CA ARG A 150 -3.90 5.03 17.48
C ARG A 150 -4.94 3.95 17.26
N ASP A 151 -4.70 3.05 16.30
CA ASP A 151 -5.66 2.03 15.90
C ASP A 151 -5.80 0.94 16.97
N LEU A 152 -4.72 0.69 17.72
CA LEU A 152 -4.65 -0.32 18.78
C LEU A 152 -4.57 0.26 20.19
N ASN A 153 -4.62 1.60 20.35
CA ASN A 153 -4.44 2.31 21.62
C ASN A 153 -3.18 1.88 22.39
N LEU A 154 -2.05 1.72 21.68
CA LEU A 154 -0.79 1.25 22.28
C LEU A 154 -0.19 2.29 23.20
N THR A 155 0.30 1.84 24.34
CA THR A 155 1.15 2.60 25.27
C THR A 155 2.62 2.21 25.14
N VAL A 156 3.51 2.98 25.77
CA VAL A 156 4.94 2.65 25.85
C VAL A 156 5.15 1.29 26.51
N ALA A 157 4.42 1.02 27.60
CA ALA A 157 4.53 -0.23 28.35
C ALA A 157 4.16 -1.46 27.50
N ASP A 158 3.15 -1.34 26.63
CA ASP A 158 2.74 -2.44 25.75
C ASP A 158 3.86 -2.82 24.77
N VAL A 159 4.43 -1.82 24.12
CA VAL A 159 5.49 -2.04 23.13
C VAL A 159 6.78 -2.51 23.81
N GLU A 160 7.13 -1.93 24.95
CA GLU A 160 8.29 -2.37 25.75
C GLU A 160 8.14 -3.81 26.24
N ALA A 161 6.96 -4.19 26.74
CA ALA A 161 6.70 -5.55 27.20
C ALA A 161 6.88 -6.56 26.06
N THR A 162 6.32 -6.30 24.87
CA THR A 162 6.51 -7.16 23.70
C THR A 162 7.98 -7.30 23.33
N VAL A 163 8.75 -6.20 23.34
CA VAL A 163 10.18 -6.23 23.01
C VAL A 163 11.00 -6.98 24.08
N ILE A 164 10.74 -6.74 25.36
CA ILE A 164 11.45 -7.37 26.49
C ILE A 164 11.16 -8.87 26.56
N ASN A 165 9.91 -9.28 26.28
CA ASN A 165 9.49 -10.68 26.28
C ASN A 165 9.86 -11.41 24.98
N GLU A 166 10.56 -10.76 24.05
CA GLU A 166 10.93 -11.32 22.74
C GLU A 166 9.72 -11.77 21.90
N GLU A 167 8.56 -11.15 22.14
CA GLU A 167 7.33 -11.44 21.42
C GLU A 167 7.37 -10.85 19.99
N PRO A 168 6.67 -11.46 19.02
CA PRO A 168 6.60 -10.91 17.66
C PRO A 168 5.97 -9.51 17.64
N ILE A 169 6.71 -8.52 17.12
CA ILE A 169 6.22 -7.12 17.05
C ILE A 169 5.20 -6.90 15.94
N LEU A 170 5.02 -7.87 15.02
CA LEU A 170 4.23 -7.76 13.79
C LEU A 170 2.82 -7.18 14.02
N SER A 171 2.14 -7.61 15.09
CA SER A 171 0.78 -7.18 15.42
C SER A 171 0.69 -5.71 15.85
N LEU A 172 1.79 -5.13 16.34
CA LEU A 172 1.87 -3.74 16.80
C LEU A 172 2.13 -2.75 15.65
N LEU A 173 2.57 -3.27 14.50
CA LEU A 173 2.98 -2.47 13.37
C LEU A 173 1.80 -1.99 12.55
N ARG A 174 1.92 -0.76 12.05
CA ARG A 174 1.03 -0.21 11.03
C ARG A 174 1.26 -0.93 9.71
N GLN A 175 0.17 -1.23 9.00
CA GLN A 175 0.24 -1.73 7.62
C GLN A 175 0.97 -0.71 6.73
N VAL A 176 1.77 -1.18 5.77
CA VAL A 176 2.37 -0.35 4.74
C VAL A 176 1.30 0.55 4.14
N PRO A 177 1.52 1.89 4.07
CA PRO A 177 0.61 2.78 3.38
C PRO A 177 0.49 2.30 1.94
N GLY A 178 -0.63 1.69 1.59
CA GLY A 178 -0.90 1.29 0.22
C GLY A 178 -0.92 2.53 -0.67
N ASN A 179 -0.26 2.46 -1.83
CA ASN A 179 -0.55 3.39 -2.92
C ASN A 179 -2.05 3.24 -3.21
N SER A 180 -2.82 4.22 -2.74
CA SER A 180 -4.26 4.18 -2.90
C SER A 180 -4.54 4.67 -4.30
N PHE A 181 -4.90 3.75 -5.18
CA PHE A 181 -5.33 4.07 -6.52
C PHE A 181 -6.53 5.02 -6.44
N LYS A 182 -6.57 5.99 -7.35
CA LYS A 182 -7.83 6.66 -7.65
C LYS A 182 -8.73 5.66 -8.35
N MET A 183 -10.03 5.72 -8.10
CA MET A 183 -10.95 4.70 -8.63
C MET A 183 -10.93 4.55 -10.16
N HIS A 184 -10.63 5.60 -10.91
CA HIS A 184 -10.49 5.52 -12.38
C HIS A 184 -9.21 4.81 -12.84
N GLU A 185 -8.19 4.68 -11.98
CA GLU A 185 -6.92 4.02 -12.32
C GLU A 185 -7.04 2.49 -12.26
N LEU A 186 -8.10 1.95 -11.63
CA LEU A 186 -8.36 0.50 -11.63
C LEU A 186 -8.83 -0.03 -12.98
N GLY A 187 -9.50 0.80 -13.79
CA GLY A 187 -10.22 0.38 -14.99
C GLY A 187 -11.68 -0.01 -14.72
N VAL A 188 -12.42 -0.28 -15.80
CA VAL A 188 -13.79 -0.82 -15.75
C VAL A 188 -13.71 -2.31 -15.45
N GLY A 189 -14.47 -2.80 -14.48
CA GLY A 189 -14.43 -4.21 -14.07
C GLY A 189 -15.08 -4.48 -12.71
N GLU A 190 -14.96 -5.72 -12.27
CA GLU A 190 -15.36 -6.14 -10.92
C GLU A 190 -14.13 -6.57 -10.13
N TYR A 191 -14.02 -6.09 -8.89
CA TYR A 191 -12.88 -6.34 -8.03
C TYR A 191 -13.33 -6.81 -6.65
N GLN A 192 -12.74 -7.91 -6.16
CA GLN A 192 -13.03 -8.43 -4.82
C GLN A 192 -12.38 -7.55 -3.75
N LEU A 193 -13.12 -7.27 -2.69
CA LEU A 193 -12.68 -6.50 -1.54
C LEU A 193 -12.58 -7.39 -0.30
N HIS A 194 -11.68 -7.01 0.61
CA HIS A 194 -11.76 -7.44 2.01
C HIS A 194 -13.03 -6.88 2.67
N SER A 195 -13.47 -7.54 3.73
CA SER A 195 -14.66 -7.16 4.52
C SER A 195 -14.45 -5.96 5.44
N TYR A 196 -13.29 -5.31 5.39
CA TYR A 196 -13.01 -4.10 6.17
C TYR A 196 -12.74 -2.90 5.26
N ILE A 197 -13.19 -1.73 5.72
CA ILE A 197 -13.01 -0.44 5.04
C ILE A 197 -12.35 0.48 6.06
N SER A 198 -11.26 1.13 5.69
CA SER A 198 -10.64 2.14 6.54
C SER A 198 -11.03 3.54 6.10
N SER A 199 -11.03 4.48 7.02
CA SER A 199 -11.33 5.88 6.76
C SER A 199 -10.26 6.78 7.34
N SER A 200 -10.06 7.94 6.71
CA SER A 200 -9.21 9.00 7.22
C SER A 200 -9.87 10.34 6.99
N ASP A 201 -9.94 11.17 8.01
CA ASP A 201 -10.47 12.53 7.88
C ASP A 201 -9.44 13.43 7.19
N GLY A 202 -9.88 14.07 6.12
CA GLY A 202 -9.12 15.08 5.40
C GLY A 202 -9.80 16.44 5.46
N GLU A 203 -9.11 17.45 4.95
CA GLU A 203 -9.58 18.84 4.87
C GLU A 203 -10.89 18.99 4.07
N TYR A 204 -11.20 18.01 3.20
CA TYR A 204 -12.38 17.97 2.34
C TYR A 204 -13.40 16.89 2.72
N GLY A 205 -13.33 16.38 3.96
CA GLY A 205 -14.20 15.33 4.47
C GLY A 205 -13.52 13.98 4.62
N THR A 206 -14.29 12.98 5.05
CA THR A 206 -13.81 11.63 5.32
C THR A 206 -13.51 10.89 4.00
N VAL A 207 -12.27 10.45 3.86
CA VAL A 207 -11.84 9.62 2.73
C VAL A 207 -11.89 8.16 3.14
N TYR A 208 -12.73 7.37 2.45
CA TYR A 208 -12.76 5.92 2.63
C TYR A 208 -11.81 5.21 1.68
N LYS A 209 -11.12 4.19 2.20
CA LYS A 209 -10.18 3.33 1.49
C LYS A 209 -10.74 1.91 1.45
N LEU A 210 -10.87 1.39 0.23
CA LEU A 210 -11.30 0.03 -0.04
C LEU A 210 -10.06 -0.83 -0.27
N HIS A 211 -9.98 -1.97 0.41
CA HIS A 211 -8.85 -2.89 0.32
C HIS A 211 -9.23 -4.06 -0.58
N LEU A 212 -8.54 -4.19 -1.72
CA LEU A 212 -8.77 -5.23 -2.71
C LEU A 212 -8.06 -6.52 -2.26
N LEU A 213 -8.62 -7.69 -2.58
CA LEU A 213 -8.01 -8.98 -2.22
C LEU A 213 -6.66 -9.23 -2.89
N ASP A 214 -6.35 -8.51 -3.97
CA ASP A 214 -5.06 -8.57 -4.66
C ASP A 214 -3.98 -7.66 -4.03
N GLY A 215 -4.26 -7.09 -2.85
CA GLY A 215 -3.33 -6.28 -2.07
C GLY A 215 -3.34 -4.79 -2.44
N ARG A 216 -4.08 -4.37 -3.47
CA ARG A 216 -4.21 -2.95 -3.82
C ARG A 216 -5.19 -2.23 -2.90
N THR A 217 -5.01 -0.93 -2.72
CA THR A 217 -5.98 -0.06 -2.04
C THR A 217 -6.54 0.94 -3.03
N VAL A 218 -7.83 1.26 -2.95
CA VAL A 218 -8.47 2.27 -3.79
C VAL A 218 -9.28 3.25 -2.96
N LEU A 219 -9.23 4.54 -3.31
CA LEU A 219 -10.05 5.56 -2.66
C LEU A 219 -11.49 5.50 -3.17
N SER A 220 -12.46 5.49 -2.26
CA SER A 220 -13.89 5.53 -2.59
C SER A 220 -14.24 6.77 -3.44
N ARG A 221 -15.19 6.61 -4.35
CA ARG A 221 -15.77 7.68 -5.17
C ARG A 221 -17.26 7.43 -5.42
N GLY A 222 -17.97 8.47 -5.82
CA GLY A 222 -19.34 8.39 -6.33
C GLY A 222 -20.29 7.71 -5.34
N ASN A 223 -21.11 6.80 -5.85
CA ASN A 223 -22.12 6.09 -5.05
C ASN A 223 -21.52 5.29 -3.90
N VAL A 224 -20.26 4.83 -4.03
CA VAL A 224 -19.60 4.09 -2.95
C VAL A 224 -19.31 5.00 -1.76
N THR A 225 -18.87 6.23 -1.99
CA THR A 225 -18.67 7.22 -0.91
C THR A 225 -19.99 7.55 -0.22
N ILE A 226 -21.05 7.81 -1.00
CA ILE A 226 -22.40 8.11 -0.48
C ILE A 226 -22.91 6.97 0.42
N LEU A 227 -22.75 5.71 0.00
CA LEU A 227 -23.15 4.55 0.79
C LEU A 227 -22.39 4.47 2.12
N LEU A 228 -21.08 4.73 2.11
CA LEU A 228 -20.25 4.64 3.32
C LEU A 228 -20.52 5.78 4.30
N GLU A 229 -20.84 6.96 3.79
CA GLU A 229 -21.29 8.13 4.57
C GLU A 229 -22.65 7.90 5.22
N SER A 230 -23.53 7.07 4.64
CA SER A 230 -24.81 6.72 5.23
C SER A 230 -24.70 5.83 6.48
N GLY A 231 -23.48 5.47 6.89
CA GLY A 231 -23.22 4.55 8.00
C GLY A 231 -23.31 3.07 7.62
N TRP A 232 -23.57 2.73 6.35
CA TRP A 232 -23.55 1.34 5.92
C TRP A 232 -22.14 0.75 6.09
N ARG A 233 -22.07 -0.50 6.53
CA ARG A 233 -20.82 -1.25 6.70
C ARG A 233 -21.00 -2.67 6.13
N PRO A 234 -19.94 -3.24 5.53
CA PRO A 234 -20.01 -4.57 4.92
C PRO A 234 -20.19 -5.67 5.96
N ASN A 235 -20.95 -6.71 5.59
CA ASN A 235 -21.04 -7.93 6.38
C ASN A 235 -19.78 -8.81 6.19
N PRO A 236 -19.06 -9.17 7.26
CA PRO A 236 -17.84 -9.97 7.17
C PRO A 236 -18.04 -11.41 6.67
N GLU A 237 -19.24 -11.94 6.75
CA GLU A 237 -19.56 -13.31 6.29
C GLU A 237 -19.89 -13.37 4.79
N LYS A 238 -20.02 -12.22 4.12
CA LYS A 238 -20.38 -12.14 2.71
C LYS A 238 -19.24 -11.61 1.85
N PRO A 239 -18.99 -12.18 0.67
CA PRO A 239 -18.03 -11.62 -0.26
C PRO A 239 -18.50 -10.26 -0.76
N LEU A 240 -17.58 -9.30 -0.80
CA LEU A 240 -17.84 -7.91 -1.20
C LEU A 240 -17.13 -7.60 -2.51
N MET A 241 -17.86 -7.02 -3.45
CA MET A 241 -17.35 -6.61 -4.76
C MET A 241 -17.44 -5.10 -4.93
N LEU A 242 -16.36 -4.50 -5.43
CA LEU A 242 -16.39 -3.21 -6.10
C LEU A 242 -16.68 -3.43 -7.58
N VAL A 243 -17.76 -2.85 -8.08
CA VAL A 243 -18.10 -2.84 -9.51
C VAL A 243 -17.84 -1.44 -10.04
N ILE A 244 -17.03 -1.31 -11.08
CA ILE A 244 -16.81 -0.08 -11.84
C ILE A 244 -17.36 -0.32 -13.24
N SER A 245 -18.47 0.35 -13.57
CA SER A 245 -19.18 0.14 -14.84
C SER A 245 -18.80 1.14 -15.92
N ARG A 246 -18.34 2.34 -15.55
CA ARG A 246 -17.96 3.39 -16.49
C ARG A 246 -16.91 4.31 -15.88
N ILE A 247 -15.96 4.72 -16.71
CA ILE A 247 -15.00 5.78 -16.41
C ILE A 247 -15.03 6.76 -17.58
N GLU A 248 -15.21 8.04 -17.30
CA GLU A 248 -15.22 9.10 -18.30
C GLU A 248 -14.25 10.22 -17.91
N LYS A 249 -13.43 10.65 -18.87
CA LYS A 249 -12.47 11.74 -18.69
C LYS A 249 -13.11 13.05 -19.12
N LEU A 250 -13.29 13.98 -18.19
CA LEU A 250 -13.90 15.28 -18.43
C LEU A 250 -12.88 16.38 -18.76
N ALA A 251 -11.69 16.31 -18.17
CA ALA A 251 -10.58 17.24 -18.44
C ALA A 251 -9.24 16.59 -18.05
N GLU A 252 -8.14 17.35 -18.18
CA GLU A 252 -6.86 16.95 -17.60
C GLU A 252 -7.01 16.71 -16.10
N ASN A 253 -6.73 15.47 -15.68
CA ASN A 253 -6.88 14.99 -14.30
C ASN A 253 -8.30 15.03 -13.68
N LYS A 254 -9.36 15.21 -14.48
CA LYS A 254 -10.76 15.14 -14.01
C LYS A 254 -11.50 13.96 -14.64
N PHE A 255 -12.02 13.08 -13.78
CA PHE A 255 -12.73 11.86 -14.19
C PHE A 255 -14.04 11.70 -13.41
N THR A 256 -15.07 11.22 -14.10
CA THR A 256 -16.29 10.66 -13.51
C THR A 256 -16.22 9.14 -13.52
N VAL A 257 -16.69 8.51 -12.45
CA VAL A 257 -16.65 7.05 -12.28
C VAL A 257 -18.01 6.58 -11.79
N ASP A 258 -18.64 5.70 -12.56
CA ASP A 258 -19.86 5.01 -12.14
C ASP A 258 -19.45 3.70 -11.47
N CYS A 259 -19.76 3.58 -10.19
CA CYS A 259 -19.35 2.44 -9.37
C CYS A 259 -20.41 2.06 -8.33
N ALA A 260 -20.31 0.83 -7.80
CA ALA A 260 -21.17 0.33 -6.73
C ALA A 260 -20.47 -0.76 -5.91
N LEU A 261 -20.90 -0.91 -4.65
CA LEU A 261 -20.57 -2.10 -3.84
C LEU A 261 -21.69 -3.14 -3.96
N ARG A 262 -21.33 -4.43 -4.01
CA ARG A 262 -22.26 -5.55 -4.08
C ARG A 262 -21.80 -6.68 -3.14
N GLU A 263 -22.71 -7.17 -2.30
CA GLU A 263 -22.47 -8.36 -1.45
C GLU A 263 -22.73 -9.65 -2.26
N ARG A 264 -21.79 -10.03 -3.12
CA ARG A 264 -21.85 -11.27 -3.93
C ARG A 264 -20.47 -11.71 -4.37
N LEU A 265 -20.38 -12.91 -4.96
CA LEU A 265 -19.20 -13.32 -5.72
C LEU A 265 -19.11 -12.59 -7.09
N PRO A 266 -17.93 -12.53 -7.72
CA PRO A 266 -17.78 -11.97 -9.06
C PRO A 266 -18.65 -12.72 -10.08
N MET A 267 -19.16 -12.01 -11.09
CA MET A 267 -19.81 -12.70 -12.21
C MET A 267 -18.73 -13.42 -13.04
N LEU A 268 -18.89 -14.74 -13.24
CA LEU A 268 -18.09 -15.48 -14.21
C LEU A 268 -18.33 -14.84 -15.60
N GLY A 269 -17.25 -14.43 -16.26
CA GLY A 269 -17.23 -13.34 -17.22
C GLY A 269 -18.33 -13.35 -18.30
N ALA A 270 -18.94 -12.19 -18.52
CA ALA A 270 -19.41 -11.84 -19.85
C ALA A 270 -18.15 -11.72 -20.73
N SER A 271 -18.01 -12.56 -21.76
CA SER A 271 -16.85 -12.52 -22.64
C SER A 271 -16.66 -11.11 -23.17
N THR A 272 -15.50 -10.51 -22.90
CA THR A 272 -14.91 -9.58 -23.85
C THR A 272 -14.84 -10.34 -25.17
N ARG A 273 -15.65 -9.92 -26.15
CA ARG A 273 -15.50 -10.41 -27.52
C ARG A 273 -14.02 -10.25 -27.88
N PRO A 274 -13.31 -11.31 -28.30
CA PRO A 274 -11.97 -11.13 -28.82
C PRO A 274 -12.09 -10.20 -30.03
N VAL A 275 -11.32 -9.13 -30.03
CA VAL A 275 -11.11 -8.32 -31.23
C VAL A 275 -10.46 -9.25 -32.24
N VAL A 276 -11.27 -9.77 -33.17
CA VAL A 276 -10.75 -10.43 -34.36
C VAL A 276 -10.11 -9.34 -35.19
N THR A 277 -8.78 -9.24 -35.13
CA THR A 277 -8.02 -8.61 -36.21
C THR A 277 -8.32 -9.38 -37.48
N VAL A 278 -9.04 -8.73 -38.40
CA VAL A 278 -9.24 -9.25 -39.74
C VAL A 278 -7.92 -9.10 -40.49
N ASP A 279 -7.04 -10.10 -40.38
CA ASP A 279 -6.05 -10.34 -41.42
C ASP A 279 -6.79 -10.92 -42.62
N ALA A 280 -7.08 -10.04 -43.57
CA ALA A 280 -7.40 -10.46 -44.91
C ALA A 280 -6.19 -11.21 -45.45
N HIS A 281 -6.24 -12.54 -45.49
CA HIS A 281 -5.84 -13.39 -46.62
C HIS A 281 -6.09 -14.88 -46.30
N SER A 282 -6.95 -15.48 -47.12
CA SER A 282 -6.95 -16.91 -47.50
C SER A 282 -7.74 -17.95 -46.67
N ARG A 283 -8.84 -18.40 -47.31
CA ARG A 283 -9.25 -19.80 -47.58
C ARG A 283 -9.97 -20.65 -46.50
N THR A 284 -11.25 -20.91 -46.82
CA THR A 284 -12.04 -22.18 -46.76
C THR A 284 -12.36 -22.87 -45.40
N VAL A 285 -13.63 -22.72 -44.96
CA VAL A 285 -14.71 -23.70 -44.57
C VAL A 285 -14.24 -25.13 -44.18
N PRO A 286 -14.75 -25.81 -43.10
CA PRO A 286 -16.18 -26.07 -42.82
C PRO A 286 -16.70 -26.03 -41.37
N GLU A 287 -18.04 -25.96 -41.27
CA GLU A 287 -18.89 -26.14 -40.07
C GLU A 287 -18.59 -27.45 -39.31
N PRO A 288 -18.86 -27.49 -38.00
CA PRO A 288 -19.22 -28.73 -37.32
C PRO A 288 -20.65 -28.67 -36.75
N GLU A 289 -21.48 -29.54 -37.34
CA GLU A 289 -22.48 -30.46 -36.78
C GLU A 289 -23.13 -30.14 -35.42
N LEU A 290 -24.46 -29.99 -35.49
CA LEU A 290 -25.42 -30.14 -34.40
C LEU A 290 -25.33 -31.54 -33.78
N VAL A 291 -25.04 -31.60 -32.48
CA VAL A 291 -25.30 -32.79 -31.66
C VAL A 291 -26.57 -32.55 -30.84
N THR A 292 -27.67 -33.14 -31.28
CA THR A 292 -28.90 -33.33 -30.51
C THR A 292 -28.76 -34.54 -29.59
N VAL A 293 -29.04 -34.37 -28.29
CA VAL A 293 -29.42 -35.50 -27.42
C VAL A 293 -30.57 -35.08 -26.50
N GLY A 294 -31.73 -35.69 -26.76
CA GLY A 294 -32.53 -36.36 -25.73
C GLY A 294 -33.35 -35.50 -24.78
N VAL A 295 -34.57 -35.19 -25.22
CA VAL A 295 -35.73 -34.90 -24.36
C VAL A 295 -35.94 -36.05 -23.37
N ASN A 296 -36.15 -35.72 -22.10
CA ASN A 296 -37.06 -36.49 -21.26
C ASN A 296 -37.95 -35.51 -20.50
N ASP A 297 -39.20 -35.48 -20.94
CA ASP A 297 -40.35 -34.93 -20.26
C ASP A 297 -40.52 -35.54 -18.86
N SER A 298 -40.87 -34.70 -17.88
CA SER A 298 -42.06 -34.95 -17.05
C SER A 298 -42.35 -33.76 -16.12
N LEU A 299 -43.47 -33.08 -16.43
CA LEU A 299 -44.53 -32.55 -15.53
C LEU A 299 -44.14 -31.41 -14.56
N GLU A 300 -44.57 -30.16 -14.83
CA GLU A 300 -45.90 -29.57 -14.53
C GLU A 300 -46.15 -29.33 -13.02
N ASP A 301 -46.24 -28.05 -12.65
CA ASP A 301 -47.30 -27.41 -11.84
C ASP A 301 -46.78 -26.05 -11.32
N GLU A 302 -47.16 -24.96 -11.98
CA GLU A 302 -48.30 -24.08 -11.64
C GLU A 302 -48.00 -23.09 -10.49
N ILE A 303 -47.80 -21.83 -10.91
CA ILE A 303 -47.90 -20.60 -10.12
C ILE A 303 -49.37 -20.16 -10.17
N PRO A 304 -49.99 -19.73 -9.05
CA PRO A 304 -50.47 -18.33 -8.97
C PRO A 304 -50.43 -17.80 -7.51
N TYR A 305 -50.22 -16.53 -7.14
CA TYR A 305 -50.37 -15.18 -7.71
C TYR A 305 -49.28 -14.27 -7.10
#